data_AF-A0A8S2HPL1-F1
#
_entry.id   AF-A0A8S2HPL1-F1
#
_cell.length_a   1.000
_cell.length_b   1.000
_cell.length_c   1.000
_cell.angle_alpha   90.00
_cell.angle_beta   90.00
_cell.angle_gamma   90.00
#
_symmetry.space_group_name_H-M   'P 1'
#
loop_
_entity.id
_entity.type
_entity.pdbx_description
1 polymer ?
#
loop_
_entity_poly.entity_id
_entity_poly.type
_entity_poly.pdbx_seq_one_letter_code
_entity_poly.pdbx_strand_id
1 'polypeptide(L)'
;MRSLASVKEEIRLLEQKYSSDNEQFEILSAKSFEHIISTYRNKKSNSSISIDCAIQEPLYKCFWFNNDNNNTSKEIDEELGRIFEYLNEDDCNRTMGQQIEIIINRLNDYFNNKTTTITSTEQEAKNEDSGNDEGSNRQEEEEDRSEGDEEEDDDGDDDDALLIAERDYKQEMIDGISVENHQLLEKLKYRRINESSQQNHQKMYEKLFASSTTPSVMSQKSSIASAVSLPKKSTSIQATDRLMKELREVFRSESYKKGIYTVELVDDSLYDWNVKLYHVDKDSKLYADLQLLTTHEKNVNKLDHILLNLSFTDNFPFSPPFVRIIKPIITGGHVYQGAICMEVLTKQGWSSAYSVESLVLQICSTIAKAQARIDFNSINESFPLHKALSAFRHISDIHEKSGWSTPPLTEG
;
A
#
# COMPACT_ATOMS: atom_id res chain seq x y z
N MET A 1 -4.54 1.08 26.48
CA MET A 1 -3.83 0.26 25.48
C MET A 1 -4.29 -1.18 25.63
N ARG A 2 -4.79 -1.80 24.55
CA ARG A 2 -5.20 -3.21 24.54
C ARG A 2 -3.94 -4.06 24.42
N SER A 3 -3.84 -5.15 25.18
CA SER A 3 -2.72 -6.09 25.04
C SER A 3 -3.03 -7.14 23.97
N LEU A 4 -2.00 -7.66 23.30
CA LEU A 4 -2.16 -8.75 22.34
C LEU A 4 -2.93 -9.94 22.93
N ALA A 5 -2.69 -10.27 24.20
CA ALA A 5 -3.39 -11.35 24.90
C ALA A 5 -4.90 -11.06 25.05
N SER A 6 -5.27 -9.81 25.37
CA SER A 6 -6.68 -9.39 25.46
C SER A 6 -7.39 -9.46 24.11
N VAL A 7 -6.71 -9.06 23.03
CA VAL A 7 -7.26 -9.08 21.66
C VAL A 7 -7.46 -10.51 21.17
N LYS A 8 -6.50 -11.40 21.46
CA LYS A 8 -6.59 -12.83 21.14
C LYS A 8 -7.77 -13.51 21.83
N GLU A 9 -7.94 -13.28 23.14
CA GLU A 9 -9.07 -13.87 23.86
C GLU A 9 -10.41 -13.31 23.36
N GLU A 10 -10.45 -12.03 23.03
CA GLU A 10 -11.65 -11.41 22.50
C GLU A 10 -12.04 -11.94 21.12
N ILE A 11 -11.08 -12.13 20.20
CA ILE A 11 -11.32 -12.79 18.91
C ILE A 11 -11.88 -14.20 19.13
N ARG A 12 -11.30 -14.97 20.07
CA ARG A 12 -11.77 -16.32 20.39
C ARG A 12 -13.22 -16.34 20.87
N LEU A 13 -13.60 -15.36 21.71
CA LEU A 13 -14.97 -15.20 22.19
C LEU A 13 -15.93 -14.76 21.08
N LEU A 14 -15.47 -13.94 20.14
CA LEU A 14 -16.25 -13.50 18.99
C LEU A 14 -16.49 -14.63 17.99
N GLU A 15 -15.49 -15.44 17.67
CA GLU A 15 -15.65 -16.65 16.84
C GLU A 15 -16.65 -17.63 17.46
N GLN A 16 -16.73 -17.70 18.79
CA GLN A 16 -17.72 -18.52 19.49
C GLN A 16 -19.14 -17.90 19.46
N LYS A 17 -19.27 -16.58 19.60
CA LYS A 17 -20.56 -15.86 19.64
C LYS A 17 -21.19 -15.68 18.25
N TYR A 18 -20.37 -15.46 17.23
CA TYR A 18 -20.76 -15.22 15.84
C TYR A 18 -20.29 -16.37 14.93
N SER A 19 -20.52 -17.61 15.37
CA SER A 19 -20.23 -18.82 14.59
C SER A 19 -21.15 -18.95 13.37
N SER A 20 -20.93 -19.98 12.56
CA SER A 20 -21.73 -20.28 11.36
C SER A 20 -23.23 -20.50 11.60
N ASP A 21 -23.64 -20.68 12.86
CA ASP A 21 -25.04 -20.82 13.26
C ASP A 21 -25.71 -19.47 13.58
N ASN A 22 -24.98 -18.35 13.48
CA ASN A 22 -25.52 -17.03 13.79
C ASN A 22 -26.34 -16.47 12.62
N GLU A 23 -27.60 -16.17 12.88
CA GLU A 23 -28.58 -15.83 11.83
C GLU A 23 -28.42 -14.41 11.24
N GLN A 24 -27.57 -13.53 11.81
CA GLN A 24 -27.45 -12.13 11.38
C GLN A 24 -26.02 -11.67 11.10
N PHE A 25 -25.03 -12.21 11.81
CA PHE A 25 -23.64 -11.84 11.61
C PHE A 25 -22.75 -13.04 11.90
N GLU A 26 -21.92 -13.39 10.92
CA GLU A 26 -21.04 -14.55 10.98
C GLU A 26 -19.59 -14.12 10.82
N ILE A 27 -18.72 -14.65 11.67
CA ILE A 27 -17.27 -14.54 11.51
C ILE A 27 -16.78 -15.79 10.79
N LEU A 28 -16.31 -15.61 9.56
CA LEU A 28 -15.84 -16.68 8.69
C LEU A 28 -14.41 -17.10 9.02
N SER A 29 -13.56 -16.14 9.43
CA SER A 29 -12.18 -16.42 9.82
C SER A 29 -11.58 -15.25 10.60
N ALA A 30 -11.04 -15.51 11.78
CA ALA A 30 -10.19 -14.55 12.51
C ALA A 30 -8.80 -15.12 12.87
N LYS A 31 -8.37 -16.14 12.11
CA LYS A 31 -7.20 -17.01 12.42
C LYS A 31 -5.84 -16.31 12.47
N SER A 32 -5.69 -15.13 11.86
CA SER A 32 -4.41 -14.43 11.79
C SER A 32 -4.21 -13.34 12.85
N PHE A 33 -5.22 -13.02 13.69
CA PHE A 33 -5.20 -11.91 14.65
C PHE A 33 -4.96 -10.50 14.06
N GLU A 34 -4.69 -10.42 12.76
CA GLU A 34 -4.51 -9.20 11.98
C GLU A 34 -5.79 -8.84 11.21
N HIS A 35 -6.65 -9.82 10.94
CA HIS A 35 -7.88 -9.63 10.18
C HIS A 35 -9.04 -10.47 10.74
N ILE A 36 -10.23 -9.88 10.79
CA ILE A 36 -11.50 -10.58 10.99
C ILE A 36 -12.25 -10.51 9.67
N ILE A 37 -12.54 -11.67 9.10
CA ILE A 37 -13.38 -11.81 7.91
C ILE A 37 -14.79 -12.13 8.39
N SER A 38 -15.75 -11.30 8.04
CA SER A 38 -17.14 -11.48 8.49
C SER A 38 -18.17 -11.13 7.44
N THR A 39 -19.37 -11.65 7.66
CA THR A 39 -20.51 -11.46 6.77
C THR A 39 -21.74 -11.09 7.59
N TYR A 40 -22.35 -9.96 7.25
CA TYR A 40 -23.66 -9.57 7.73
C TYR A 40 -24.73 -10.16 6.82
N ARG A 41 -25.78 -10.75 7.39
CA ARG A 41 -26.93 -11.29 6.64
C ARG A 41 -28.19 -10.52 6.98
N ASN A 42 -28.81 -9.94 5.96
CA ASN A 42 -30.12 -9.33 6.09
C ASN A 42 -31.22 -10.39 5.93
N LYS A 43 -31.93 -10.69 7.02
CA LYS A 43 -33.03 -11.66 7.06
C LYS A 43 -34.23 -11.29 6.16
N LYS A 44 -34.43 -10.01 5.84
CA LYS A 44 -35.59 -9.54 5.06
C LYS A 44 -35.38 -9.64 3.55
N SER A 45 -34.19 -9.30 3.08
CA SER A 45 -33.84 -9.31 1.65
C SER A 45 -33.10 -10.59 1.21
N ASN A 46 -32.73 -11.46 2.15
CA ASN A 46 -31.86 -12.62 1.93
C ASN A 46 -30.51 -12.21 1.27
N SER A 47 -30.08 -10.97 1.47
CA SER A 47 -28.80 -10.45 0.97
C SER A 47 -27.74 -10.52 2.05
N SER A 48 -26.52 -10.86 1.66
CA SER A 48 -25.34 -10.84 2.53
C SER A 48 -24.41 -9.71 2.12
N ILE A 49 -23.72 -9.12 3.10
CA ILE A 49 -22.71 -8.09 2.90
C ILE A 49 -21.44 -8.54 3.60
N SER A 50 -20.34 -8.58 2.85
CA SER A 50 -19.01 -8.90 3.38
C SER A 50 -18.41 -7.67 4.08
N ILE A 51 -18.27 -7.74 5.40
CA ILE A 51 -17.74 -6.65 6.24
C ILE A 51 -16.54 -7.19 6.98
N ASP A 52 -15.36 -6.64 6.72
CA ASP A 52 -14.11 -7.13 7.26
C ASP A 52 -13.47 -6.09 8.18
N CYS A 53 -12.63 -6.56 9.10
CA CYS A 53 -11.88 -5.73 10.03
C CYS A 53 -10.39 -6.00 9.90
N ALA A 54 -9.59 -4.93 9.76
CA ALA A 54 -8.14 -4.97 9.93
C ALA A 54 -7.76 -4.50 11.34
N ILE A 55 -6.86 -5.23 12.00
CA ILE A 55 -6.38 -4.93 13.35
C ILE A 55 -4.95 -4.43 13.24
N GLN A 56 -4.73 -3.15 13.54
CA GLN A 56 -3.45 -2.48 13.36
C GLN A 56 -2.64 -2.40 14.67
N GLU A 57 -1.41 -2.92 14.64
CA GLU A 57 -0.40 -2.74 15.69
C GLU A 57 0.17 -1.31 15.69
N PRO A 58 0.65 -0.77 16.83
CA PRO A 58 0.83 -1.41 18.15
C PRO A 58 -0.36 -1.27 19.10
N LEU A 59 -1.40 -0.51 18.71
CA LEU A 59 -2.55 -0.23 19.58
C LEU A 59 -3.68 -1.27 19.46
N TYR A 60 -3.57 -2.19 18.49
CA TYR A 60 -4.61 -3.16 18.13
C TYR A 60 -5.95 -2.47 17.87
N LYS A 61 -5.89 -1.36 17.10
CA LYS A 61 -7.07 -0.60 16.67
C LYS A 61 -7.73 -1.32 15.49
N CYS A 62 -9.05 -1.38 15.52
CA CYS A 62 -9.87 -2.06 14.54
C CYS A 62 -10.35 -1.08 13.48
N PHE A 63 -10.16 -1.43 12.21
CA PHE A 63 -10.61 -0.68 11.06
C PHE A 63 -11.54 -1.55 10.24
N TRP A 64 -12.83 -1.20 10.26
CA TRP A 64 -13.89 -1.90 9.54
C TRP A 64 -14.04 -1.34 8.13
N PHE A 65 -14.28 -2.22 7.16
CA PHE A 65 -14.49 -1.85 5.76
C PHE A 65 -15.42 -2.84 5.06
N ASN A 66 -16.08 -2.35 3.99
CA ASN A 66 -16.87 -3.19 3.09
C ASN A 66 -15.93 -3.91 2.12
N ASN A 67 -16.00 -5.23 2.05
CA ASN A 67 -15.21 -6.06 1.12
C ASN A 67 -16.08 -6.65 -0.01
N ASP A 68 -17.36 -6.30 -0.06
CA ASP A 68 -18.31 -6.76 -1.08
C ASP A 68 -18.28 -5.85 -2.32
N ASN A 69 -17.17 -5.94 -3.07
CA ASN A 69 -16.71 -4.96 -4.05
C ASN A 69 -17.64 -4.67 -5.26
N ASN A 70 -18.80 -5.32 -5.42
CA ASN A 70 -19.70 -5.06 -6.56
C ASN A 70 -21.18 -5.44 -6.32
N ASN A 71 -21.57 -5.81 -5.09
CA ASN A 71 -22.90 -6.39 -4.83
C ASN A 71 -23.76 -5.55 -3.87
N THR A 72 -23.27 -4.37 -3.48
CA THR A 72 -23.96 -3.44 -2.59
C THR A 72 -24.40 -2.20 -3.37
N SER A 73 -25.56 -1.63 -3.02
CA SER A 73 -26.06 -0.41 -3.65
C SER A 73 -25.30 0.80 -3.13
N LYS A 74 -25.24 1.89 -3.92
CA LYS A 74 -24.54 3.13 -3.54
C LYS A 74 -25.01 3.67 -2.18
N GLU A 75 -26.30 3.52 -1.86
CA GLU A 75 -26.84 3.96 -0.57
C GLU A 75 -26.40 3.08 0.60
N ILE A 76 -26.13 1.79 0.37
CA ILE A 76 -25.57 0.89 1.38
C ILE A 76 -24.10 1.27 1.66
N ASP A 77 -23.33 1.56 0.61
CA ASP A 77 -21.93 2.01 0.76
C ASP A 77 -21.84 3.34 1.52
N GLU A 78 -22.74 4.29 1.26
CA GLU A 78 -22.81 5.55 1.99
C GLU A 78 -23.12 5.33 3.48
N GLU A 79 -24.05 4.42 3.82
CA GLU A 79 -24.37 4.12 5.21
C GLU A 79 -23.23 3.38 5.91
N LEU A 80 -22.61 2.39 5.25
CA LEU A 80 -21.41 1.71 5.76
C LEU A 80 -20.27 2.70 5.99
N GLY A 81 -20.07 3.67 5.08
CA GLY A 81 -19.12 4.75 5.24
C GLY A 81 -19.33 5.54 6.54
N ARG A 82 -20.56 5.96 6.82
CA ARG A 82 -20.91 6.67 8.07
C ARG A 82 -20.69 5.83 9.32
N ILE A 83 -21.01 4.52 9.26
CA ILE A 83 -20.79 3.59 10.36
C ILE A 83 -19.28 3.47 10.64
N PHE A 84 -18.46 3.29 9.60
CA PHE A 84 -17.02 3.10 9.76
C PHE A 84 -16.31 4.38 10.18
N GLU A 85 -16.68 5.53 9.63
CA GLU A 85 -16.17 6.85 10.06
C GLU A 85 -16.45 7.06 11.55
N TYR A 86 -17.70 6.81 11.99
CA TYR A 86 -18.06 6.88 13.41
C TYR A 86 -17.23 5.94 14.29
N LEU A 87 -16.99 4.70 13.85
CA LEU A 87 -16.18 3.73 14.60
C LEU A 87 -14.68 4.06 14.61
N ASN A 88 -14.19 4.76 13.59
CA ASN A 88 -12.78 5.10 13.42
C ASN A 88 -12.39 6.42 14.12
N GLU A 89 -13.32 7.38 14.19
CA GLU A 89 -13.15 8.68 14.87
C GLU A 89 -13.35 8.61 16.39
N ASP A 90 -14.09 7.61 16.89
CA ASP A 90 -14.37 7.47 18.31
C ASP A 90 -13.10 7.05 19.09
N ASP A 91 -12.57 7.93 19.94
CA ASP A 91 -11.49 7.65 20.91
C ASP A 91 -11.94 6.77 22.09
N CYS A 92 -13.19 6.30 22.07
CA CYS A 92 -13.72 5.47 23.13
C CYS A 92 -13.12 4.05 23.07
N ASN A 93 -12.77 3.54 24.26
CA ASN A 93 -12.08 2.27 24.48
C ASN A 93 -13.03 1.06 24.27
N ARG A 94 -13.78 1.04 23.17
CA ARG A 94 -14.78 0.02 22.84
C ARG A 94 -14.10 -1.29 22.45
N THR A 95 -14.72 -2.39 22.87
CA THR A 95 -14.31 -3.74 22.47
C THR A 95 -14.76 -4.01 21.02
N MET A 96 -14.09 -4.91 20.31
CA MET A 96 -14.50 -5.42 18.98
C MET A 96 -15.93 -5.94 19.02
N GLY A 97 -16.34 -6.60 20.11
CA GLY A 97 -17.72 -7.04 20.29
C GLY A 97 -18.72 -5.88 20.30
N GLN A 98 -18.40 -4.78 20.98
CA GLN A 98 -19.24 -3.58 20.99
C GLN A 98 -19.28 -2.91 19.60
N GLN A 99 -18.17 -2.92 18.87
CA GLN A 99 -18.13 -2.39 17.50
C GLN A 99 -19.00 -3.22 16.55
N ILE A 100 -18.92 -4.55 16.62
CA ILE A 100 -19.78 -5.46 15.84
C ILE A 100 -21.26 -5.22 16.17
N GLU A 101 -21.62 -5.06 17.45
CA GLU A 101 -23.00 -4.76 17.84
C GLU A 101 -23.50 -3.44 17.27
N ILE A 102 -22.66 -2.40 17.21
CA ILE A 102 -23.01 -1.12 16.57
C ILE A 102 -23.25 -1.31 15.07
N ILE A 103 -22.38 -2.05 14.38
CA ILE A 103 -22.52 -2.34 12.94
C ILE A 103 -23.84 -3.07 12.69
N ILE A 104 -24.11 -4.13 13.44
CA ILE A 104 -25.35 -4.92 13.32
C ILE A 104 -26.59 -4.04 13.55
N ASN A 105 -26.60 -3.26 14.63
CA ASN A 105 -27.76 -2.43 14.98
C ASN A 105 -28.03 -1.35 13.93
N ARG A 106 -27.00 -0.62 13.48
CA ARG A 106 -27.17 0.44 12.48
C ARG A 106 -27.59 -0.11 11.12
N LEU A 107 -27.04 -1.24 10.69
CA LEU A 107 -27.48 -1.91 9.47
C LEU A 107 -28.93 -2.39 9.60
N ASN A 108 -29.31 -2.98 10.73
CA ASN A 108 -30.70 -3.38 10.99
C ASN A 108 -31.64 -2.17 10.92
N ASP A 109 -31.30 -1.06 11.55
CA ASP A 109 -32.11 0.17 11.53
C ASP A 109 -32.25 0.72 10.10
N TYR A 110 -31.16 0.77 9.34
CA TYR A 110 -31.17 1.19 7.95
C TYR A 110 -32.11 0.33 7.10
N PHE A 111 -31.98 -1.00 7.16
CA PHE A 111 -32.84 -1.91 6.41
C PHE A 111 -34.30 -1.90 6.89
N ASN A 112 -34.53 -1.66 8.18
CA ASN A 112 -35.88 -1.53 8.74
C ASN A 112 -36.57 -0.24 8.28
N ASN A 113 -35.86 0.90 8.31
CA ASN A 113 -36.40 2.20 7.97
C ASN A 113 -36.65 2.37 6.46
N LYS A 114 -35.81 1.80 5.59
CA LYS A 114 -36.06 1.76 4.14
C LYS A 114 -37.31 0.94 3.77
N THR A 115 -37.67 -0.06 4.58
CA THR A 115 -38.90 -0.85 4.37
C THR A 115 -40.16 -0.02 4.68
N THR A 116 -40.07 0.96 5.58
CA THR A 116 -41.19 1.83 5.97
C THR A 116 -41.51 2.92 4.93
N THR A 117 -40.55 3.33 4.11
CA THR A 117 -40.76 4.37 3.09
C THR A 117 -41.54 3.88 1.86
N ILE A 118 -41.60 2.57 1.61
CA ILE A 118 -42.28 2.03 0.41
C ILE A 118 -43.81 1.86 0.64
N THR A 119 -44.34 2.14 1.84
CA THR A 119 -45.78 2.01 2.14
C THR A 119 -46.56 3.34 2.16
N SER A 120 -45.97 4.47 1.78
CA SER A 120 -46.67 5.76 1.82
C SER A 120 -46.16 6.71 0.76
N THR A 121 -46.57 6.50 -0.49
CA THR A 121 -47.02 7.53 -1.46
C THR A 121 -47.16 6.90 -2.84
N GLU A 122 -48.31 6.29 -3.11
CA GLU A 122 -48.87 6.20 -4.45
C GLU A 122 -50.29 6.74 -4.37
N GLN A 123 -50.45 8.02 -4.71
CA GLN A 123 -51.67 8.55 -5.31
C GLN A 123 -51.42 9.98 -5.82
N GLU A 124 -51.98 10.23 -7.02
CA GLU A 124 -52.07 11.51 -7.76
C GLU A 124 -50.84 11.86 -8.63
N ALA A 125 -50.97 12.20 -9.91
CA ALA A 125 -52.08 12.14 -10.85
C ALA A 125 -51.49 12.30 -12.27
N LYS A 126 -52.24 11.79 -13.26
CA LYS A 126 -52.04 11.97 -14.71
C LYS A 126 -52.22 13.43 -15.13
N ASN A 127 -51.59 13.81 -16.24
CA ASN A 127 -52.15 14.48 -17.43
C ASN A 127 -50.96 14.88 -18.34
N GLU A 128 -50.79 14.25 -19.51
CA GLU A 128 -51.24 14.74 -20.83
C GLU A 128 -50.74 16.17 -21.15
N ASP A 129 -49.80 16.30 -22.09
CA ASP A 129 -50.12 16.82 -23.43
C ASP A 129 -48.93 16.68 -24.41
N SER A 130 -49.30 16.50 -25.66
CA SER A 130 -48.54 16.25 -26.89
C SER A 130 -48.25 17.54 -27.64
N GLY A 131 -47.12 17.60 -28.36
CA GLY A 131 -46.86 18.67 -29.32
C GLY A 131 -45.58 18.45 -30.12
N ASN A 132 -45.73 17.91 -31.33
CA ASN A 132 -44.75 17.92 -32.41
C ASN A 132 -44.40 19.36 -32.83
N ASP A 133 -43.16 19.60 -33.27
CA ASP A 133 -42.94 20.24 -34.57
C ASP A 133 -41.55 19.93 -35.16
N GLU A 134 -41.54 19.72 -36.47
CA GLU A 134 -40.40 19.35 -37.30
C GLU A 134 -39.69 20.60 -37.87
N GLY A 135 -38.40 20.46 -38.19
CA GLY A 135 -37.94 20.79 -39.55
C GLY A 135 -37.24 22.14 -39.82
N SER A 136 -35.93 21.99 -40.08
CA SER A 136 -35.28 22.40 -41.35
C SER A 136 -34.75 23.84 -41.53
N ASN A 137 -33.42 23.91 -41.46
CA ASN A 137 -32.51 24.35 -42.54
C ASN A 137 -32.48 25.83 -42.96
N ARG A 138 -31.29 26.43 -42.85
CA ARG A 138 -30.70 27.26 -43.92
C ARG A 138 -29.19 27.39 -43.74
N GLN A 139 -28.54 27.19 -44.87
CA GLN A 139 -27.11 27.10 -45.15
C GLN A 139 -26.69 28.36 -45.93
N GLU A 140 -25.37 28.52 -46.10
CA GLU A 140 -24.66 29.35 -47.08
C GLU A 140 -24.49 30.85 -46.74
N GLU A 141 -23.35 31.50 -46.98
CA GLU A 141 -22.00 31.15 -47.47
C GLU A 141 -21.14 32.44 -47.33
N GLU A 142 -19.83 32.25 -47.10
CA GLU A 142 -18.65 32.93 -47.69
C GLU A 142 -18.52 34.50 -47.65
N GLU A 143 -17.36 35.14 -47.66
CA GLU A 143 -16.04 34.82 -48.22
C GLU A 143 -14.96 35.83 -47.71
N ASP A 144 -13.69 35.47 -47.90
CA ASP A 144 -12.52 36.31 -48.23
C ASP A 144 -11.49 36.84 -47.18
N ARG A 145 -10.38 36.08 -47.11
CA ARG A 145 -8.95 36.40 -47.41
C ARG A 145 -8.18 37.48 -46.61
N SER A 146 -7.02 37.05 -46.07
CA SER A 146 -5.69 37.44 -46.57
C SER A 146 -4.58 36.58 -45.95
N GLU A 147 -3.78 35.97 -46.82
CA GLU A 147 -2.48 35.33 -46.57
C GLU A 147 -1.41 36.38 -46.19
N GLY A 148 -0.34 35.90 -45.57
CA GLY A 148 0.87 36.66 -45.25
C GLY A 148 1.88 35.76 -44.55
N ASP A 149 2.66 35.04 -45.35
CA ASP A 149 3.88 34.32 -44.97
C ASP A 149 4.88 35.25 -44.28
N GLU A 150 5.64 34.71 -43.33
CA GLU A 150 7.08 34.97 -43.19
C GLU A 150 7.68 33.90 -42.27
N GLU A 151 8.44 32.98 -42.89
CA GLU A 151 9.37 32.07 -42.24
C GLU A 151 10.59 32.85 -41.77
N GLU A 152 10.98 32.69 -40.51
CA GLU A 152 12.34 32.98 -40.06
C GLU A 152 12.86 31.76 -39.27
N ASP A 153 13.77 31.03 -39.92
CA ASP A 153 14.71 30.11 -39.30
C ASP A 153 15.65 30.91 -38.38
N ASP A 154 15.68 30.61 -37.09
CA ASP A 154 16.76 31.03 -36.19
C ASP A 154 17.30 29.82 -35.43
N ASP A 155 18.28 29.19 -36.07
CA ASP A 155 19.20 28.22 -35.47
C ASP A 155 20.13 28.96 -34.49
N GLY A 156 19.65 29.14 -33.26
CA GLY A 156 20.44 29.58 -32.12
C GLY A 156 20.86 28.39 -31.26
N ASP A 157 21.96 27.74 -31.62
CA ASP A 157 22.79 26.94 -30.71
C ASP A 157 23.25 27.82 -29.54
N ASP A 158 22.43 27.92 -28.49
CA ASP A 158 22.90 28.32 -27.17
C ASP A 158 23.05 27.05 -26.33
N ASP A 159 24.30 26.58 -26.32
CA ASP A 159 24.89 25.74 -25.29
C ASP A 159 24.55 26.33 -23.91
N ASP A 160 23.40 25.93 -23.34
CA ASP A 160 23.07 26.23 -21.95
C ASP A 160 23.91 25.31 -21.07
N ALA A 161 25.18 25.69 -20.99
CA ALA A 161 26.22 25.11 -20.18
C ALA A 161 25.82 25.24 -18.70
N LEU A 162 25.02 24.27 -18.25
CA LEU A 162 25.31 23.43 -17.11
C LEU A 162 26.13 24.13 -16.01
N LEU A 163 25.58 25.19 -15.41
CA LEU A 163 25.98 25.63 -14.09
C LEU A 163 25.37 24.68 -13.06
N ILE A 164 25.80 23.40 -13.11
CA ILE A 164 25.92 22.66 -11.86
C ILE A 164 27.01 23.41 -11.12
N ALA A 165 26.60 24.25 -10.18
CA ALA A 165 27.48 24.59 -9.08
C ALA A 165 27.84 23.25 -8.43
N GLU A 166 28.97 22.68 -8.82
CA GLU A 166 29.73 21.72 -8.02
C GLU A 166 30.01 22.42 -6.71
N ARG A 167 29.03 22.36 -5.82
CA ARG A 167 29.29 22.45 -4.40
C ARG A 167 30.06 21.19 -4.08
N ASP A 168 31.36 21.26 -4.26
CA ASP A 168 32.37 20.44 -3.62
C ASP A 168 32.26 20.64 -2.09
N TYR A 169 31.11 20.25 -1.51
CA TYR A 169 31.11 19.75 -0.16
C TYR A 169 31.88 18.44 -0.27
N LYS A 170 33.14 18.47 0.18
CA LYS A 170 33.87 17.25 0.55
C LYS A 170 33.08 16.59 1.66
N GLN A 171 32.01 15.91 1.30
CA GLN A 171 31.23 15.09 2.21
C GLN A 171 32.21 14.02 2.69
N GLU A 172 32.49 13.99 3.99
CA GLU A 172 33.36 12.96 4.53
C GLU A 172 32.72 11.59 4.23
N MET A 173 33.53 10.69 3.68
CA MET A 173 33.10 9.37 3.25
C MET A 173 33.89 8.32 4.04
N ILE A 174 33.19 7.37 4.62
CA ILE A 174 33.78 6.22 5.31
C ILE A 174 33.48 4.98 4.46
N ASP A 175 34.53 4.37 3.90
CA ASP A 175 34.39 3.17 3.07
C ASP A 175 33.41 3.37 1.89
N GLY A 176 33.53 4.53 1.22
CA GLY A 176 32.71 4.92 0.06
C GLY A 176 31.25 5.26 0.37
N ILE A 177 30.89 5.44 1.65
CA ILE A 177 29.54 5.75 2.14
C ILE A 177 29.58 7.05 2.94
N SER A 178 28.54 7.88 2.88
CA SER A 178 28.45 9.11 3.69
C SER A 178 28.49 8.80 5.19
N VAL A 179 29.00 9.72 6.01
CA VAL A 179 29.08 9.53 7.48
C VAL A 179 27.72 9.16 8.07
N GLU A 180 26.64 9.82 7.65
CA GLU A 180 25.27 9.58 8.13
C GLU A 180 24.81 8.15 7.84
N ASN A 181 24.95 7.69 6.59
CA ASN A 181 24.58 6.34 6.20
C ASN A 181 25.47 5.29 6.88
N HIS A 182 26.75 5.61 7.09
CA HIS A 182 27.65 4.76 7.85
C HIS A 182 27.18 4.61 9.32
N GLN A 183 26.79 5.70 9.97
CA GLN A 183 26.25 5.69 11.33
C GLN A 183 24.94 4.89 11.42
N LEU A 184 24.04 5.02 10.43
CA LEU A 184 22.83 4.20 10.33
C LEU A 184 23.17 2.71 10.25
N LEU A 185 24.10 2.32 9.37
CA LEU A 185 24.55 0.93 9.26
C LEU A 185 25.14 0.41 10.57
N GLU A 186 25.93 1.20 11.28
CA GLU A 186 26.46 0.82 12.59
C GLU A 186 25.35 0.68 13.64
N LYS A 187 24.40 1.62 13.71
CA LYS A 187 23.21 1.54 14.59
C LYS A 187 22.45 0.23 14.38
N LEU A 188 22.23 -0.16 13.13
CA LEU A 188 21.53 -1.40 12.76
C LEU A 188 22.34 -2.66 13.13
N LYS A 189 23.67 -2.64 12.92
CA LYS A 189 24.56 -3.73 13.36
C LYS A 189 24.51 -3.92 14.88
N TYR A 190 24.64 -2.84 15.65
CA TYR A 190 24.60 -2.90 17.12
C TYR A 190 23.26 -3.46 17.63
N ARG A 191 22.14 -2.99 17.06
CA ARG A 191 20.81 -3.50 17.41
C ARG A 191 20.72 -5.01 17.20
N ARG A 192 21.20 -5.50 16.06
CA ARG A 192 21.20 -6.92 15.73
C ARG A 192 22.05 -7.77 16.68
N ILE A 193 23.25 -7.30 17.04
CA ILE A 193 24.12 -8.00 18.01
C ILE A 193 23.41 -8.13 19.36
N ASN A 194 22.74 -7.06 19.79
CA ASN A 194 22.00 -7.05 21.05
C ASN A 194 20.79 -8.00 21.00
N GLU A 195 20.01 -7.98 19.91
CA GLU A 195 18.89 -8.91 19.70
C GLU A 195 19.35 -10.37 19.67
N SER A 196 20.45 -10.67 18.97
CA SER A 196 21.02 -12.02 18.92
C SER A 196 21.49 -12.48 20.31
N SER A 197 22.11 -11.59 21.07
CA SER A 197 22.55 -11.86 22.44
C SER A 197 21.36 -12.14 23.37
N GLN A 198 20.28 -11.35 23.27
CA GLN A 198 19.04 -11.57 24.00
C GLN A 198 18.38 -12.89 23.62
N GLN A 199 18.32 -13.23 22.32
CA GLN A 199 17.78 -14.50 21.86
C GLN A 199 18.61 -15.71 22.31
N ASN A 200 19.94 -15.59 22.31
CA ASN A 200 20.82 -16.65 22.81
C ASN A 200 20.68 -16.83 24.33
N HIS A 201 20.55 -15.73 25.08
CA HIS A 201 20.29 -15.77 26.51
C HIS A 201 18.93 -16.42 26.82
N GLN A 202 17.90 -16.08 26.05
CA GLN A 202 16.57 -16.69 26.14
C GLN A 202 16.60 -18.20 25.86
N LYS A 203 17.26 -18.63 24.76
CA LYS A 203 17.42 -20.06 24.42
C LYS A 203 18.23 -20.82 25.47
N MET A 204 19.25 -20.18 26.07
CA MET A 204 20.03 -20.75 27.16
C MET A 204 19.15 -20.97 28.40
N TYR A 205 18.32 -19.99 28.77
CA TYR A 205 17.35 -20.16 29.85
C TYR A 205 16.37 -21.27 29.54
N GLU A 206 15.72 -21.28 28.36
CA GLU A 206 14.78 -22.32 27.97
C GLU A 206 15.41 -23.73 28.05
N LYS A 207 16.67 -23.88 27.61
CA LYS A 207 17.40 -25.15 27.68
C LYS A 207 17.74 -25.58 29.11
N LEU A 208 18.13 -24.63 29.97
CA LEU A 208 18.37 -24.89 31.40
C LEU A 208 17.06 -25.27 32.11
N PHE A 209 15.97 -24.54 31.86
CA PHE A 209 14.65 -24.81 32.42
C PHE A 209 14.03 -26.12 31.90
N ALA A 210 14.32 -26.53 30.66
CA ALA A 210 13.88 -27.82 30.13
C ALA A 210 14.63 -29.03 30.74
N SER A 211 15.83 -28.81 31.29
CA SER A 211 16.63 -29.86 31.94
C SER A 211 16.29 -30.09 33.42
N SER A 212 15.57 -29.17 34.06
CA SER A 212 15.16 -29.28 35.46
C SER A 212 13.77 -29.91 35.62
N THR A 213 13.68 -31.24 35.54
CA THR A 213 12.46 -31.97 35.89
C THR A 213 12.47 -32.32 37.38
N THR A 214 11.87 -31.46 38.22
CA THR A 214 11.37 -31.90 39.54
C THR A 214 9.90 -31.50 39.73
N PRO A 215 9.04 -32.36 40.30
CA PRO A 215 7.57 -32.18 40.26
C PRO A 215 7.01 -31.15 41.25
N SER A 216 7.84 -30.29 41.86
CA SER A 216 7.42 -29.43 42.99
C SER A 216 7.33 -27.93 42.68
N VAL A 217 7.71 -27.47 41.49
CA VAL A 217 7.63 -26.04 41.12
C VAL A 217 6.60 -25.83 39.99
N MET A 218 5.34 -26.14 40.26
CA MET A 218 4.22 -25.82 39.35
C MET A 218 3.45 -24.54 39.72
N SER A 219 3.73 -23.92 40.88
CA SER A 219 2.93 -22.77 41.38
C SER A 219 3.54 -21.38 41.14
N GLN A 220 4.70 -21.25 40.48
CA GLN A 220 5.31 -19.94 40.16
C GLN A 220 5.61 -19.78 38.67
N LYS A 221 4.91 -20.52 37.81
CA LYS A 221 5.14 -20.61 36.36
C LYS A 221 4.70 -19.39 35.53
N SER A 222 4.04 -18.38 36.12
CA SER A 222 3.36 -17.31 35.33
C SER A 222 4.00 -15.92 35.36
N SER A 223 4.95 -15.63 36.26
CA SER A 223 5.38 -14.23 36.49
C SER A 223 6.70 -13.82 35.83
N ILE A 224 7.54 -14.76 35.36
CA ILE A 224 8.87 -14.41 34.78
C ILE A 224 8.90 -14.59 33.26
N ALA A 225 8.16 -15.56 32.70
CA ALA A 225 8.11 -15.79 31.24
C ALA A 225 7.40 -14.66 30.46
N SER A 226 6.56 -13.86 31.14
CA SER A 226 5.71 -12.83 30.53
C SER A 226 6.42 -11.49 30.32
N ALA A 227 7.66 -11.31 30.79
CA ALA A 227 8.36 -10.02 30.77
C ALA A 227 9.29 -9.79 29.57
N VAL A 228 9.57 -10.80 28.72
CA VAL A 228 10.55 -10.69 27.62
C VAL A 228 10.08 -11.40 26.34
N SER A 229 8.86 -11.12 25.89
CA SER A 229 8.36 -11.63 24.61
C SER A 229 7.85 -10.47 23.75
N LEU A 230 8.76 -9.80 23.06
CA LEU A 230 8.41 -8.93 21.92
C LEU A 230 7.74 -9.78 20.83
N PRO A 231 6.67 -9.29 20.17
CA PRO A 231 6.03 -10.01 19.07
C PRO A 231 7.03 -10.19 17.92
N LYS A 232 7.27 -11.44 17.53
CA LYS A 232 8.14 -11.79 16.41
C LYS A 232 7.44 -11.43 15.09
N LYS A 233 7.86 -10.34 14.43
CA LYS A 233 7.97 -10.36 12.96
C LYS A 233 8.94 -11.50 12.65
N SER A 234 8.53 -12.51 11.87
CA SER A 234 9.45 -13.59 11.51
C SER A 234 10.60 -12.96 10.71
N THR A 235 11.79 -12.96 11.30
CA THR A 235 13.00 -12.44 10.69
C THR A 235 13.99 -13.60 10.62
N SER A 236 14.53 -13.83 9.43
CA SER A 236 15.59 -14.81 9.21
C SER A 236 16.95 -14.13 9.32
N ILE A 237 17.89 -14.77 10.02
CA ILE A 237 19.28 -14.30 10.11
C ILE A 237 19.88 -14.11 8.71
N GLN A 238 19.60 -15.05 7.79
CA GLN A 238 20.09 -15.00 6.41
C GLN A 238 19.51 -13.82 5.64
N ALA A 239 18.20 -13.58 5.75
CA ALA A 239 17.54 -12.44 5.11
C ALA A 239 18.07 -11.12 5.68
N THR A 240 18.24 -11.03 7.01
CA THR A 240 18.79 -9.84 7.66
C THR A 240 20.24 -9.57 7.22
N ASP A 241 21.10 -10.60 7.15
CA ASP A 241 22.46 -10.50 6.62
C ASP A 241 22.48 -9.98 5.19
N ARG A 242 21.63 -10.56 4.35
CA ARG A 242 21.52 -10.15 2.95
C ARG A 242 21.03 -8.70 2.84
N LEU A 243 20.00 -8.29 3.57
CA LEU A 243 19.47 -6.93 3.55
C LEU A 243 20.50 -5.89 4.04
N MET A 244 21.27 -6.21 5.09
CA MET A 244 22.37 -5.36 5.55
C MET A 244 23.45 -5.18 4.49
N LYS A 245 23.73 -6.23 3.71
CA LYS A 245 24.66 -6.18 2.58
C LYS A 245 24.10 -5.32 1.45
N GLU A 246 22.84 -5.55 1.05
CA GLU A 246 22.17 -4.77 0.00
C GLU A 246 22.11 -3.27 0.34
N LEU A 247 21.73 -2.91 1.57
CA LEU A 247 21.65 -1.51 2.00
C LEU A 247 23.03 -0.83 1.93
N ARG A 248 24.08 -1.55 2.34
CA ARG A 248 25.47 -1.09 2.24
C ARG A 248 25.92 -0.92 0.79
N GLU A 249 25.56 -1.85 -0.10
CA GLU A 249 25.88 -1.78 -1.52
C GLU A 249 25.15 -0.61 -2.20
N VAL A 250 23.87 -0.40 -1.89
CA VAL A 250 23.09 0.78 -2.31
C VAL A 250 23.78 2.07 -1.88
N PHE A 251 24.20 2.21 -0.63
CA PHE A 251 24.87 3.44 -0.18
C PHE A 251 26.25 3.68 -0.81
N ARG A 252 26.88 2.63 -1.38
CA ARG A 252 28.15 2.74 -2.11
C ARG A 252 27.97 3.00 -3.59
N SER A 253 26.76 2.80 -4.11
CA SER A 253 26.54 2.83 -5.53
C SER A 253 26.64 4.23 -6.11
N GLU A 254 27.09 4.33 -7.35
CA GLU A 254 27.18 5.61 -8.05
C GLU A 254 25.80 6.19 -8.34
N SER A 255 24.79 5.34 -8.55
CA SER A 255 23.40 5.77 -8.76
C SER A 255 22.83 6.49 -7.53
N TYR A 256 23.09 5.96 -6.33
CA TYR A 256 22.69 6.59 -5.07
C TYR A 256 23.49 7.88 -4.81
N LYS A 257 24.82 7.86 -5.01
CA LYS A 257 25.68 9.04 -4.81
C LYS A 257 25.33 10.21 -5.75
N LYS A 258 24.91 9.90 -6.98
CA LYS A 258 24.43 10.90 -7.94
C LYS A 258 23.03 11.44 -7.62
N GLY A 259 22.36 10.91 -6.60
CA GLY A 259 21.03 11.35 -6.20
C GLY A 259 19.91 10.88 -7.12
N ILE A 260 20.12 9.83 -7.95
CA ILE A 260 19.05 9.27 -8.80
C ILE A 260 17.86 8.85 -7.94
N TYR A 261 18.17 8.25 -6.79
CA TYR A 261 17.20 7.88 -5.78
C TYR A 261 17.79 7.98 -4.37
N THR A 262 16.93 8.10 -3.36
CA THR A 262 17.31 7.92 -1.95
C THR A 262 16.53 6.78 -1.32
N VAL A 263 17.01 6.31 -0.17
CA VAL A 263 16.43 5.18 0.58
C VAL A 263 16.27 5.58 2.04
N GLU A 264 15.09 5.33 2.60
CA GLU A 264 14.75 5.54 4.00
C GLU A 264 14.11 4.28 4.58
N LEU A 265 14.54 3.85 5.77
CA LEU A 265 13.94 2.70 6.43
C LEU A 265 12.67 3.12 7.17
N VAL A 266 11.56 2.43 6.92
CA VAL A 266 10.29 2.67 7.61
C VAL A 266 10.41 2.12 9.03
N ASP A 267 10.21 2.97 10.05
CA ASP A 267 10.31 2.59 11.47
C ASP A 267 11.65 1.92 11.85
N ASP A 268 12.76 2.35 11.24
CA ASP A 268 14.08 1.71 11.34
C ASP A 268 14.07 0.19 10.97
N SER A 269 13.09 -0.27 10.19
CA SER A 269 12.95 -1.67 9.77
C SER A 269 13.84 -1.97 8.57
N LEU A 270 14.72 -2.97 8.70
CA LEU A 270 15.48 -3.49 7.56
C LEU A 270 14.62 -4.20 6.51
N TYR A 271 13.36 -4.50 6.82
CA TYR A 271 12.45 -5.24 5.96
C TYR A 271 11.45 -4.32 5.23
N ASP A 272 11.50 -3.01 5.45
CA ASP A 272 10.54 -2.07 4.86
C ASP A 272 11.21 -0.75 4.49
N TRP A 273 11.40 -0.51 3.18
CA TRP A 273 12.19 0.60 2.65
C TRP A 273 11.31 1.51 1.81
N ASN A 274 11.39 2.81 2.07
CA ASN A 274 10.89 3.85 1.20
C ASN A 274 12.01 4.28 0.25
N VAL A 275 11.77 4.17 -1.05
CA VAL A 275 12.71 4.59 -2.10
C VAL A 275 12.13 5.78 -2.83
N LYS A 276 12.83 6.92 -2.81
CA LYS A 276 12.40 8.15 -3.48
C LYS A 276 13.16 8.27 -4.80
N LEU A 277 12.46 8.23 -5.94
CA LEU A 277 13.05 8.40 -7.26
C LEU A 277 12.97 9.86 -7.69
N TYR A 278 14.12 10.51 -7.87
CA TYR A 278 14.20 11.92 -8.27
C TYR A 278 14.48 12.09 -9.76
N HIS A 279 15.21 11.13 -10.35
CA HIS A 279 15.61 11.19 -11.75
C HIS A 279 15.12 9.95 -12.49
N VAL A 280 14.46 10.19 -13.61
CA VAL A 280 14.06 9.19 -14.60
C VAL A 280 14.70 9.55 -15.95
N ASP A 281 14.45 8.75 -16.98
CA ASP A 281 14.97 9.02 -18.33
C ASP A 281 14.54 10.41 -18.82
N LYS A 282 15.52 11.27 -19.18
CA LYS A 282 15.30 12.68 -19.52
C LYS A 282 14.43 12.86 -20.76
N ASP A 283 14.47 11.89 -21.67
CA ASP A 283 13.71 11.92 -22.92
C ASP A 283 12.26 11.44 -22.69
N SER A 284 11.92 10.97 -21.50
CA SER A 284 10.57 10.49 -21.18
C SER A 284 9.62 11.62 -20.79
N LYS A 285 8.33 11.45 -21.15
CA LYS A 285 7.25 12.34 -20.69
C LYS A 285 7.13 12.38 -19.16
N LEU A 286 7.51 11.29 -18.48
CA LEU A 286 7.53 11.21 -17.03
C LEU A 286 8.55 12.19 -16.41
N TYR A 287 9.69 12.41 -17.06
CA TYR A 287 10.67 13.40 -16.61
C TYR A 287 10.10 14.81 -16.62
N ALA A 288 9.43 15.20 -17.71
CA ALA A 288 8.75 16.48 -17.82
C ALA A 288 7.65 16.63 -16.75
N ASP A 289 6.84 15.58 -16.53
CA ASP A 289 5.84 15.57 -15.47
C ASP A 289 6.45 15.77 -14.08
N LEU A 290 7.61 15.16 -13.79
CA LEU A 290 8.33 15.36 -12.51
C LEU A 290 8.84 16.78 -12.33
N GLN A 291 9.34 17.43 -13.40
CA GLN A 291 9.71 18.85 -13.32
C GLN A 291 8.49 19.72 -12.99
N LEU A 292 7.38 19.50 -13.69
CA LEU A 292 6.12 20.22 -13.45
C LEU A 292 5.57 19.97 -12.04
N LEU A 293 5.71 18.75 -11.51
CA LEU A 293 5.28 18.40 -10.17
C LEU A 293 5.88 19.34 -9.12
N THR A 294 7.16 19.71 -9.25
CA THR A 294 7.86 20.57 -8.28
C THR A 294 7.30 22.00 -8.21
N THR A 295 6.75 22.50 -9.31
CA THR A 295 6.21 23.87 -9.43
C THR A 295 4.68 23.93 -9.41
N HIS A 296 4.00 22.79 -9.37
CA HIS A 296 2.55 22.72 -9.52
C HIS A 296 1.82 23.32 -8.31
N GLU A 297 0.91 24.28 -8.54
CA GLU A 297 0.23 25.04 -7.49
C GLU A 297 -0.56 24.17 -6.49
N LYS A 298 -1.15 23.06 -6.97
CA LYS A 298 -1.92 22.12 -6.13
C LYS A 298 -1.03 21.16 -5.31
N ASN A 299 0.29 21.19 -5.48
CA ASN A 299 1.23 20.33 -4.76
C ASN A 299 1.50 20.86 -3.34
N VAL A 300 0.51 20.73 -2.45
CA VAL A 300 0.60 21.23 -1.06
C VAL A 300 1.71 20.51 -0.29
N ASN A 301 1.93 19.24 -0.59
CA ASN A 301 2.90 18.38 0.09
C ASN A 301 4.35 18.57 -0.39
N LYS A 302 4.61 19.45 -1.37
CA LYS A 302 5.92 19.68 -1.98
C LYS A 302 6.59 18.39 -2.45
N LEU A 303 5.80 17.50 -3.06
CA LEU A 303 6.32 16.25 -3.61
C LEU A 303 7.16 16.53 -4.85
N ASP A 304 8.37 16.01 -4.91
CA ASP A 304 9.33 16.21 -6.00
C ASP A 304 9.89 14.89 -6.56
N HIS A 305 9.31 13.75 -6.14
CA HIS A 305 9.80 12.42 -6.43
C HIS A 305 8.67 11.40 -6.55
N ILE A 306 8.96 10.26 -7.18
CA ILE A 306 8.13 9.06 -7.10
C ILE A 306 8.55 8.26 -5.87
N LEU A 307 7.66 8.12 -4.90
CA LEU A 307 7.87 7.35 -3.70
C LEU A 307 7.42 5.90 -3.91
N LEU A 308 8.39 4.99 -3.86
CA LEU A 308 8.19 3.55 -3.85
C LEU A 308 8.29 3.00 -2.43
N ASN A 309 7.66 1.86 -2.20
CA ASN A 309 7.83 1.05 -1.00
C ASN A 309 8.26 -0.36 -1.38
N LEU A 310 9.34 -0.83 -0.78
CA LEU A 310 9.90 -2.17 -0.93
C LEU A 310 9.75 -2.91 0.40
N SER A 311 8.88 -3.91 0.41
CA SER A 311 8.63 -4.78 1.57
C SER A 311 9.29 -6.14 1.34
N PHE A 312 10.20 -6.51 2.24
CA PHE A 312 10.95 -7.77 2.19
C PHE A 312 10.36 -8.80 3.17
N THR A 313 10.43 -10.07 2.82
CA THR A 313 10.04 -11.19 3.70
C THR A 313 11.26 -11.87 4.30
N ASP A 314 11.05 -12.77 5.27
CA ASP A 314 12.11 -13.62 5.83
C ASP A 314 12.72 -14.62 4.84
N ASN A 315 12.07 -14.82 3.68
CA ASN A 315 12.58 -15.65 2.60
C ASN A 315 13.45 -14.89 1.59
N PHE A 316 13.65 -13.57 1.76
CA PHE A 316 14.61 -12.83 0.94
C PHE A 316 16.04 -13.39 1.15
N PRO A 317 16.84 -13.62 0.10
CA PRO A 317 16.68 -13.21 -1.31
C PRO A 317 16.04 -14.26 -2.23
N PHE A 318 15.49 -15.35 -1.71
CA PHE A 318 14.88 -16.41 -2.53
C PHE A 318 13.50 -16.04 -3.07
N SER A 319 12.82 -15.09 -2.43
CA SER A 319 11.62 -14.45 -2.94
C SER A 319 11.86 -12.97 -3.24
N PRO A 320 11.19 -12.42 -4.27
CA PRO A 320 11.28 -10.99 -4.58
C PRO A 320 10.68 -10.15 -3.44
N PRO A 321 11.11 -8.89 -3.27
CA PRO A 321 10.37 -7.95 -2.45
C PRO A 321 9.01 -7.66 -3.09
N PHE A 322 8.02 -7.37 -2.25
CA PHE A 322 6.81 -6.72 -2.72
C PHE A 322 7.10 -5.24 -2.94
N VAL A 323 6.89 -4.76 -4.17
CA VAL A 323 7.16 -3.38 -4.56
C VAL A 323 5.89 -2.69 -5.03
N ARG A 324 5.66 -1.48 -4.52
CA ARG A 324 4.52 -0.65 -4.90
C ARG A 324 4.90 0.82 -4.98
N ILE A 325 4.11 1.57 -5.73
CA ILE A 325 4.13 3.03 -5.72
C ILE A 325 3.23 3.52 -4.60
N ILE A 326 3.72 4.48 -3.80
CA ILE A 326 2.92 5.20 -2.80
C ILE A 326 2.34 6.47 -3.44
N LYS A 327 3.20 7.31 -4.04
CA LYS A 327 2.83 8.60 -4.63
C LYS A 327 3.89 9.05 -5.65
N PRO A 328 3.59 9.93 -6.61
CA PRO A 328 2.24 10.38 -6.96
C PRO A 328 1.42 9.24 -7.60
N ILE A 329 0.12 9.46 -7.79
CA ILE A 329 -0.68 8.56 -8.64
C ILE A 329 -0.15 8.69 -10.07
N ILE A 330 0.23 7.55 -10.66
CA ILE A 330 0.68 7.48 -12.05
C ILE A 330 -0.18 6.52 -12.86
N THR A 331 -0.34 6.84 -14.13
CA THR A 331 -1.03 6.01 -15.13
C THR A 331 -0.02 5.51 -16.16
N GLY A 332 -0.26 4.35 -16.77
CA GLY A 332 0.73 3.70 -17.64
C GLY A 332 1.88 3.05 -16.85
N GLY A 333 3.05 2.87 -17.47
CA GLY A 333 4.24 2.42 -16.74
C GLY A 333 4.22 0.96 -16.24
N HIS A 334 3.28 0.14 -16.70
CA HIS A 334 2.95 -1.15 -16.09
C HIS A 334 2.52 -1.06 -14.62
N VAL A 335 1.94 0.06 -14.20
CA VAL A 335 1.43 0.26 -12.84
C VAL A 335 -0.07 0.08 -12.82
N TYR A 336 -0.54 -0.82 -11.95
CA TYR A 336 -1.95 -1.11 -11.75
C TYR A 336 -2.33 -0.94 -10.28
N GLN A 337 -3.12 0.09 -9.99
CA GLN A 337 -3.56 0.44 -8.62
C GLN A 337 -2.40 0.50 -7.59
N GLY A 338 -1.24 0.99 -8.02
CA GLY A 338 -0.03 1.11 -7.22
C GLY A 338 0.86 -0.14 -7.20
N ALA A 339 0.40 -1.29 -7.69
CA ALA A 339 1.25 -2.46 -7.90
C ALA A 339 2.02 -2.32 -9.22
N ILE A 340 3.28 -2.78 -9.23
CA ILE A 340 4.13 -2.76 -10.43
C ILE A 340 4.09 -4.15 -11.07
N CYS A 341 3.67 -4.22 -12.33
CA CYS A 341 3.66 -5.45 -13.12
C CYS A 341 4.98 -5.60 -13.87
N MET A 342 5.93 -6.32 -13.30
CA MET A 342 7.23 -6.60 -13.92
C MET A 342 7.63 -8.06 -13.70
N GLU A 343 8.23 -8.68 -14.72
CA GLU A 343 8.68 -10.07 -14.70
C GLU A 343 9.61 -10.35 -13.51
N VAL A 344 10.55 -9.42 -13.27
CA VAL A 344 11.53 -9.53 -12.18
C VAL A 344 10.87 -9.60 -10.80
N LEU A 345 9.65 -9.09 -10.63
CA LEU A 345 8.90 -9.14 -9.36
C LEU A 345 8.02 -10.39 -9.22
N THR A 346 8.01 -11.27 -10.23
CA THR A 346 7.30 -12.56 -10.19
C THR A 346 8.18 -13.67 -9.64
N LYS A 347 7.58 -14.77 -9.16
CA LYS A 347 8.33 -15.94 -8.69
C LYS A 347 9.21 -16.56 -9.80
N GLN A 348 8.77 -16.45 -11.05
CA GLN A 348 9.43 -17.05 -12.22
C GLN A 348 10.58 -16.16 -12.74
N GLY A 349 10.40 -14.84 -12.75
CA GLY A 349 11.42 -13.90 -13.23
C GLY A 349 12.40 -13.41 -12.17
N TRP A 350 12.09 -13.59 -10.88
CA TRP A 350 12.99 -13.23 -9.80
C TRP A 350 14.19 -14.17 -9.70
N SER A 351 15.37 -13.59 -9.50
CA SER A 351 16.59 -14.29 -9.15
C SER A 351 17.21 -13.68 -7.91
N SER A 352 17.63 -14.53 -6.97
CA SER A 352 18.38 -14.09 -5.78
C SER A 352 19.72 -13.42 -6.09
N ALA A 353 20.18 -13.47 -7.35
CA ALA A 353 21.36 -12.78 -7.84
C ALA A 353 21.13 -11.28 -8.10
N TYR A 354 19.88 -10.83 -8.23
CA TYR A 354 19.59 -9.40 -8.39
C TYR A 354 19.94 -8.64 -7.10
N SER A 355 20.58 -7.47 -7.26
CA SER A 355 20.75 -6.51 -6.19
C SER A 355 19.54 -5.58 -6.10
N VAL A 356 19.30 -5.01 -4.92
CA VAL A 356 18.22 -4.04 -4.70
C VAL A 356 18.45 -2.78 -5.53
N GLU A 357 19.70 -2.34 -5.70
CA GLU A 357 20.05 -1.26 -6.63
C GLU A 357 19.56 -1.59 -8.05
N SER A 358 19.93 -2.76 -8.57
CA SER A 358 19.57 -3.14 -9.95
C SER A 358 18.06 -3.19 -10.14
N LEU A 359 17.32 -3.67 -9.12
CA LEU A 359 15.86 -3.69 -9.12
C LEU A 359 15.28 -2.28 -9.17
N VAL A 360 15.77 -1.35 -8.34
CA VAL A 360 15.31 0.05 -8.30
C VAL A 360 15.56 0.73 -9.66
N LEU A 361 16.75 0.57 -10.23
CA LEU A 361 17.10 1.14 -11.53
C LEU A 361 16.28 0.52 -12.68
N GLN A 362 16.00 -0.78 -12.61
CA GLN A 362 15.15 -1.45 -13.58
C GLN A 362 13.72 -0.93 -13.52
N ILE A 363 13.15 -0.76 -12.32
CA ILE A 363 11.82 -0.16 -12.13
C ILE A 363 11.79 1.24 -12.73
N CYS A 364 12.76 2.09 -12.36
CA CYS A 364 12.88 3.46 -12.86
C CYS A 364 12.93 3.51 -14.40
N SER A 365 13.69 2.59 -15.01
CA SER A 365 13.80 2.49 -16.47
C SER A 365 12.49 2.00 -17.10
N THR A 366 11.85 1.00 -16.51
CA THR A 366 10.63 0.40 -17.05
C THR A 366 9.44 1.36 -16.99
N ILE A 367 9.23 2.08 -15.89
CA ILE A 367 8.13 3.04 -15.79
C ILE A 367 8.28 4.19 -16.80
N ALA A 368 9.51 4.66 -17.03
CA ALA A 368 9.79 5.70 -18.01
C ALA A 368 9.57 5.21 -19.45
N LYS A 369 10.10 4.02 -19.79
CA LYS A 369 9.94 3.42 -21.13
C LYS A 369 8.49 3.09 -21.47
N ALA A 370 7.71 2.64 -20.48
CA ALA A 370 6.28 2.36 -20.63
C ALA A 370 5.41 3.63 -20.52
N GLN A 371 5.98 4.80 -20.81
CA GLN A 371 5.32 6.09 -20.94
C GLN A 371 4.43 6.46 -19.73
N ALA A 372 4.87 6.16 -18.50
CA ALA A 372 4.11 6.52 -17.32
C ALA A 372 3.87 8.03 -17.24
N ARG A 373 2.69 8.44 -16.77
CA ARG A 373 2.29 9.84 -16.61
C ARG A 373 1.79 10.11 -15.20
N ILE A 374 2.09 11.29 -14.66
CA ILE A 374 1.58 11.72 -13.35
C ILE A 374 0.14 12.22 -13.50
N ASP A 375 -0.75 11.76 -12.61
CA ASP A 375 -2.09 12.33 -12.48
C ASP A 375 -2.08 13.56 -11.56
N PHE A 376 -2.07 14.74 -12.17
CA PHE A 376 -2.04 16.02 -11.46
C PHE A 376 -3.35 16.36 -10.74
N ASN A 377 -4.47 15.68 -11.05
CA ASN A 377 -5.72 15.88 -10.33
C ASN A 377 -5.69 15.25 -8.93
N SER A 378 -5.01 14.12 -8.80
CA SER A 378 -4.84 13.37 -7.56
C SER A 378 -3.43 13.52 -6.96
N ILE A 379 -2.78 14.66 -7.17
CA ILE A 379 -1.38 14.93 -6.76
C ILE A 379 -1.12 14.75 -5.26
N ASN A 380 -2.11 15.03 -4.41
CA ASN A 380 -2.00 14.90 -2.96
C ASN A 380 -2.47 13.54 -2.44
N GLU A 381 -3.00 12.69 -3.31
CA GLU A 381 -3.46 11.35 -2.96
C GLU A 381 -2.30 10.34 -3.03
N SER A 382 -2.49 9.20 -2.39
CA SER A 382 -1.54 8.10 -2.41
C SER A 382 -2.26 6.79 -2.74
N PHE A 383 -1.58 5.88 -3.42
CA PHE A 383 -2.10 4.53 -3.62
C PHE A 383 -2.22 3.82 -2.27
N PRO A 384 -3.44 3.39 -1.88
CA PRO A 384 -3.62 2.70 -0.63
C PRO A 384 -3.07 1.26 -0.72
N LEU A 385 -2.44 0.80 0.37
CA LEU A 385 -1.76 -0.50 0.42
C LEU A 385 -2.66 -1.67 0.01
N HIS A 386 -3.93 -1.67 0.44
CA HIS A 386 -4.86 -2.76 0.15
C HIS A 386 -5.14 -2.92 -1.36
N LYS A 387 -5.24 -1.81 -2.10
CA LYS A 387 -5.43 -1.85 -3.57
C LYS A 387 -4.18 -2.39 -4.26
N ALA A 388 -2.99 -1.93 -3.85
CA ALA A 388 -1.73 -2.44 -4.39
C ALA A 388 -1.53 -3.94 -4.11
N LEU A 389 -1.89 -4.42 -2.91
CA LEU A 389 -1.83 -5.84 -2.59
C LEU A 389 -2.83 -6.68 -3.41
N SER A 390 -4.06 -6.19 -3.56
CA SER A 390 -5.09 -6.85 -4.38
C SER A 390 -4.65 -6.95 -5.84
N ALA A 391 -4.17 -5.84 -6.40
CA ALA A 391 -3.60 -5.77 -7.74
C ALA A 391 -2.41 -6.73 -7.92
N PHE A 392 -1.47 -6.76 -6.97
CA PHE A 392 -0.32 -7.66 -7.02
C PHE A 392 -0.73 -9.14 -7.01
N ARG A 393 -1.70 -9.52 -6.17
CA ARG A 393 -2.24 -10.90 -6.15
C ARG A 393 -2.87 -11.24 -7.50
N HIS A 394 -3.68 -10.34 -8.04
CA HIS A 394 -4.32 -10.52 -9.34
C HIS A 394 -3.30 -10.68 -10.48
N ILE A 395 -2.29 -9.80 -10.53
CA ILE A 395 -1.19 -9.87 -11.51
C ILE A 395 -0.43 -11.20 -11.37
N SER A 396 -0.07 -11.57 -10.14
CA SER A 396 0.64 -12.83 -9.87
C SER A 396 -0.15 -14.05 -10.33
N ASP A 397 -1.45 -14.09 -10.05
CA ASP A 397 -2.33 -15.19 -10.44
C ASP A 397 -2.47 -15.31 -11.97
N ILE A 398 -2.51 -14.19 -12.68
CA ILE A 398 -2.55 -14.18 -14.15
C ILE A 398 -1.24 -14.73 -14.72
N HIS A 399 -0.09 -14.24 -14.26
CA HIS A 399 1.20 -14.68 -14.80
C HIS A 399 1.56 -16.11 -14.41
N GLU A 400 1.11 -16.60 -13.26
CA GLU A 400 1.27 -18.01 -12.88
C GLU A 400 0.48 -18.94 -13.81
N LYS A 401 -0.69 -18.50 -14.31
CA LYS A 401 -1.55 -19.28 -15.20
C LYS A 401 -1.20 -19.14 -16.68
N SER A 402 -0.86 -17.94 -17.12
CA SER A 402 -0.72 -17.58 -18.54
C SER A 402 0.74 -17.46 -18.99
N GLY A 403 1.70 -17.52 -18.07
CA GLY A 403 3.10 -17.23 -18.35
C GLY A 403 3.37 -15.74 -18.54
N TRP A 404 4.65 -15.36 -18.59
CA TRP A 404 5.06 -14.01 -18.95
C TRP A 404 5.24 -13.93 -20.46
N SER A 405 4.37 -13.18 -21.14
CA SER A 405 4.48 -12.90 -22.58
C SER A 405 4.79 -11.42 -22.76
N THR A 406 5.91 -11.10 -23.41
CA THR A 406 6.15 -9.75 -23.93
C THR A 406 5.20 -9.52 -25.11
N PRO A 407 4.36 -8.47 -25.09
CA PRO A 407 3.59 -8.09 -26.27
C PRO A 407 4.52 -7.88 -27.48
N PRO A 408 4.10 -8.22 -28.70
CA PRO A 408 4.89 -7.92 -29.90
C PRO A 408 5.14 -6.41 -30.00
N LEU A 409 6.33 -6.04 -30.48
CA LEU A 409 6.90 -4.68 -30.53
C LEU A 409 6.11 -3.65 -31.38
N THR A 410 4.89 -3.96 -31.81
CA THR A 410 4.16 -3.19 -32.84
C THR A 410 3.16 -2.17 -32.31
N GLU A 411 3.14 -1.87 -31.01
CA GLU A 411 2.36 -0.74 -30.46
C GLU A 411 3.27 0.14 -29.59
N GLY A 412 4.13 0.91 -30.26
CA GLY A 412 4.99 1.93 -29.67
C GLY A 412 4.49 3.34 -29.97
#